data_AF-A0A952D0I6-F1
#
_entry.id   AF-A0A952D0I6-F1
#
_cell.length_a   1.000
_cell.length_b   1.000
_cell.length_c   1.000
_cell.angle_alpha   90.00
_cell.angle_beta   90.00
_cell.angle_gamma   90.00
#
_symmetry.space_group_name_H-M   'P 1'
#
loop_
_entity.id
_entity.type
_entity.pdbx_description
1 polymer ?
#
loop_
_entity_poly.entity_id
_entity_poly.type
_entity_poly.pdbx_seq_one_letter_code
_entity_poly.pdbx_strand_id
1 'polypeptide(L)'
;MPQVEVTIGGRSFDVACEAGEEDYLRGAAALLDAEAAQLSSQIGRMPEVKMLLMAGLMLGDKTAGLEERLRIAERRLVELAAMVEELENAPPRVVRETVEVRVEVPVEVPVEVPVETPAEGPPEGHVLLPEAHLVRLAELAADAETLADEVERG
;
A
#
# COMPACT_ATOMS: atom_id res chain seq x y z
N MET A 1 21.81 22.37 27.85
CA MET A 1 20.67 21.45 27.84
C MET A 1 19.43 22.28 28.10
N PRO A 2 18.64 22.59 27.08
CA PRO A 2 17.35 23.24 27.27
C PRO A 2 16.45 22.40 28.18
N GLN A 3 15.59 23.07 28.93
CA GLN A 3 14.53 22.46 29.73
C GLN A 3 13.21 22.83 29.09
N VAL A 4 12.33 21.84 28.96
CA VAL A 4 10.98 22.02 28.45
C VAL A 4 10.01 21.65 29.56
N GLU A 5 9.14 22.58 29.92
CA GLU A 5 8.01 22.31 30.79
C GLU A 5 6.92 21.59 29.97
N VAL A 6 6.47 20.44 30.46
CA VAL A 6 5.36 19.67 29.87
C VAL A 6 4.28 19.43 30.91
N THR A 7 3.02 19.35 30.48
CA THR A 7 1.88 19.08 31.36
C THR A 7 1.31 17.70 31.07
N ILE A 8 1.25 16.82 32.08
CA ILE A 8 0.75 15.45 31.94
C ILE A 8 -0.18 15.15 33.13
N GLY A 9 -1.41 14.71 32.85
CA GLY A 9 -2.39 14.37 33.88
C GLY A 9 -2.74 15.54 34.80
N GLY A 10 -2.69 16.77 34.26
CA GLY A 10 -2.97 18.01 35.00
C GLY A 10 -1.83 18.52 35.88
N ARG A 11 -0.59 18.05 35.68
CA ARG A 11 0.60 18.48 36.43
C ARG A 11 1.75 18.86 35.50
N SER A 12 2.51 19.89 35.88
CA SER A 12 3.71 20.32 35.15
C SER A 12 4.95 19.52 35.58
N PHE A 13 5.80 19.21 34.60
CA PHE A 13 7.08 18.53 34.75
C PHE A 13 8.14 19.25 33.92
N ASP A 14 9.30 19.50 34.52
CA ASP A 14 10.47 20.04 33.80
C ASP A 14 11.35 18.87 33.32
N VAL A 15 11.47 18.73 32.00
CA VAL A 15 12.25 17.66 31.38
C VAL A 15 13.39 18.28 30.58
N ALA A 16 14.60 17.74 30.79
CA ALA A 16 15.76 18.12 29.99
C ALA A 16 15.73 17.39 28.65
N CYS A 17 15.95 18.11 27.55
CA CYS A 17 16.11 17.53 26.21
C CYS A 17 17.37 18.06 25.53
N GLU A 18 17.75 17.39 24.43
CA GLU A 18 18.77 17.91 23.54
C GLU A 18 18.21 19.09 22.71
N ALA A 19 19.11 19.95 22.23
CA ALA A 19 18.71 21.10 21.44
C ALA A 19 18.16 20.66 20.07
N GLY A 20 16.96 21.10 19.71
CA GLY A 20 16.27 20.70 18.48
C GLY A 20 15.30 19.52 18.65
N GLU A 21 15.23 18.90 19.84
CA GLU A 21 14.30 17.82 20.15
C GLU A 21 13.07 18.28 20.96
N GLU A 22 12.91 19.59 21.19
CA GLU A 22 11.86 20.14 22.04
C GLU A 22 10.45 19.75 21.55
N ASP A 23 10.24 19.76 20.24
CA ASP A 23 8.95 19.43 19.63
C ASP A 23 8.62 17.93 19.72
N TYR A 24 9.64 17.07 19.57
CA TYR A 24 9.48 15.63 19.77
C TYR A 24 9.10 15.32 21.22
N LEU A 25 9.75 15.98 22.18
CA LEU A 25 9.42 15.84 23.60
C LEU A 25 7.99 16.32 23.90
N ARG A 26 7.56 17.45 23.36
CA ARG A 26 6.17 17.94 23.50
C ARG A 26 5.16 16.96 22.90
N GLY A 27 5.48 16.39 21.73
CA GLY A 27 4.65 15.36 21.10
C GLY A 27 4.53 14.11 21.98
N ALA A 28 5.64 13.61 22.51
CA ALA A 28 5.64 12.46 23.42
C ALA A 28 4.85 12.73 24.70
N ALA A 29 5.00 13.92 25.29
CA ALA A 29 4.24 14.33 26.46
C ALA A 29 2.74 14.40 26.19
N ALA A 30 2.33 14.92 25.01
CA ALA A 30 0.93 14.97 24.61
C ALA A 30 0.31 13.57 24.46
N LEU A 31 1.06 12.60 23.92
CA LEU A 31 0.61 11.21 23.84
C LEU A 31 0.39 10.60 25.23
N LEU A 32 1.35 10.81 26.14
CA LEU A 32 1.23 10.30 27.51
C LEU A 32 0.09 10.98 28.29
N ASP A 33 -0.11 12.29 28.09
CA ASP A 33 -1.23 13.05 28.68
C ASP A 33 -2.59 12.54 28.19
N ALA A 34 -2.71 12.21 26.90
CA ALA A 34 -3.94 11.64 26.35
C ALA A 34 -4.32 10.31 27.04
N GLU A 35 -3.36 9.39 27.22
CA GLU A 35 -3.60 8.13 27.94
C GLU A 35 -3.94 8.38 29.43
N ALA A 36 -3.24 9.31 30.07
CA ALA A 36 -3.50 9.69 31.46
C ALA A 36 -4.91 10.29 31.65
N ALA A 37 -5.37 11.12 30.70
CA ALA A 37 -6.70 11.69 30.67
C ALA A 37 -7.78 10.62 30.46
N GLN A 38 -7.54 9.66 29.56
CA GLN A 38 -8.43 8.52 29.36
C GLN A 38 -8.58 7.69 30.65
N LEU A 39 -7.46 7.33 31.28
CA LEU A 39 -7.47 6.59 32.55
C LEU A 39 -8.21 7.35 33.67
N SER A 40 -7.98 8.66 33.77
CA SER A 40 -8.67 9.52 34.74
C SER A 40 -10.18 9.56 34.51
N SER A 41 -10.62 9.54 33.25
CA SER A 41 -12.05 9.55 32.89
C SER A 41 -12.76 8.21 33.18
N GLN A 42 -12.06 7.08 33.04
CA GLN A 42 -12.65 5.75 33.17
C GLN A 42 -12.62 5.20 34.60
N ILE A 43 -11.51 5.42 35.31
CA ILE A 43 -11.25 4.79 36.62
C ILE A 43 -11.54 5.74 37.79
N GLY A 44 -11.61 7.06 37.52
CA GLY A 44 -11.81 8.09 38.53
C GLY A 44 -10.50 8.49 39.22
N ARG A 45 -10.57 8.91 40.50
CA ARG A 45 -9.40 9.42 41.24
C ARG A 45 -8.36 8.31 41.48
N MET A 46 -7.20 8.47 40.86
CA MET A 46 -6.04 7.60 41.05
C MET A 46 -4.82 8.41 41.55
N PRO A 47 -3.93 7.82 42.37
CA PRO A 47 -2.62 8.41 42.61
C PRO A 47 -1.85 8.59 41.30
N GLU A 48 -1.26 9.77 41.13
CA GLU A 48 -0.52 10.17 39.93
C GLU A 48 0.50 9.13 39.47
N VAL A 49 1.33 8.62 40.39
CA VAL A 49 2.37 7.63 40.06
C VAL A 49 1.77 6.38 39.41
N LYS A 50 0.59 5.96 39.84
CA LYS A 50 -0.10 4.80 39.25
C LYS A 50 -0.70 5.15 37.89
N MET A 51 -1.28 6.35 37.75
CA MET A 51 -1.83 6.82 36.49
C MET A 51 -0.73 6.92 35.41
N LEU A 52 0.40 7.55 35.71
CA LEU A 52 1.53 7.69 34.78
C LEU A 52 2.15 6.33 34.43
N LEU A 53 2.27 5.42 35.41
CA LEU A 53 2.74 4.05 35.16
C LEU A 53 1.80 3.33 34.18
N MET A 54 0.49 3.38 34.42
CA MET A 54 -0.49 2.73 33.56
C MET A 54 -0.53 3.36 32.17
N ALA A 55 -0.49 4.69 32.07
CA ALA A 55 -0.43 5.41 30.81
C ALA A 55 0.81 5.01 29.99
N GLY A 56 1.98 4.94 30.63
CA GLY A 56 3.22 4.50 30.00
C GLY A 56 3.19 3.04 29.53
N LEU A 57 2.62 2.14 30.33
CA LEU A 57 2.45 0.73 29.94
C LEU A 57 1.49 0.58 28.75
N MET A 58 0.37 1.30 28.74
CA MET A 58 -0.58 1.28 27.63
C MET A 58 0.03 1.81 26.33
N LEU A 59 0.82 2.88 26.41
CA LEU A 59 1.53 3.40 25.24
C LEU A 59 2.58 2.40 24.74
N GLY A 60 3.31 1.74 25.65
CA GLY A 60 4.24 0.66 25.31
C GLY A 60 3.57 -0.51 24.58
N ASP A 61 2.42 -0.97 25.07
CA ASP A 61 1.64 -2.05 24.44
C ASP A 61 1.15 -1.66 23.04
N LYS A 62 0.69 -0.40 22.86
CA LYS A 62 0.29 0.13 21.54
C LYS A 62 1.47 0.16 20.57
N THR A 63 2.62 0.66 21.00
CA THR A 63 3.83 0.71 20.17
C THR A 63 4.28 -0.68 19.75
N ALA A 64 4.32 -1.64 20.67
CA ALA A 64 4.65 -3.03 20.35
C ALA A 64 3.67 -3.63 19.32
N GLY A 65 2.38 -3.33 19.45
CA GLY A 65 1.36 -3.73 18.48
C GLY A 65 1.56 -3.10 17.09
N LEU A 66 1.93 -1.81 17.04
CA LEU A 66 2.22 -1.11 15.78
C LEU A 66 3.50 -1.63 15.12
N GLU A 67 4.55 -1.89 15.88
CA GLU A 67 5.80 -2.47 15.38
C GLU A 67 5.57 -3.85 14.75
N GLU A 68 4.73 -4.70 15.37
CA GLU A 68 4.40 -6.00 14.79
C GLU A 68 3.59 -5.87 13.49
N ARG A 69 2.62 -4.95 13.43
CA ARG A 69 1.86 -4.68 12.20
C ARG A 69 2.76 -4.15 11.08
N LEU A 70 3.67 -3.24 11.41
CA LEU A 70 4.66 -2.71 10.48
C LEU A 70 5.53 -3.84 9.91
N ARG A 71 6.04 -4.72 10.77
CA ARG A 71 6.83 -5.90 10.37
C ARG A 71 6.06 -6.87 9.47
N ILE A 72 4.75 -7.01 9.67
CA ILE A 72 3.89 -7.81 8.77
C ILE A 72 3.72 -7.09 7.43
N ALA A 73 3.44 -5.79 7.44
CA ALA A 73 3.26 -4.99 6.23
C ALA A 73 4.54 -4.98 5.37
N GLU A 74 5.71 -4.79 5.97
CA GLU A 74 7.00 -4.85 5.29
C GLU A 74 7.24 -6.21 4.62
N ARG A 75 6.89 -7.32 5.30
CA ARG A 75 6.99 -8.67 4.69
C ARG A 75 6.08 -8.83 3.49
N ARG A 76 4.83 -8.37 3.59
CA ARG A 76 3.90 -8.39 2.45
C ARG A 76 4.43 -7.58 1.28
N LEU A 77 5.02 -6.40 1.52
CA LEU A 77 5.61 -5.60 0.46
C LEU A 77 6.72 -6.35 -0.28
N VAL A 78 7.57 -7.09 0.44
CA VAL A 78 8.61 -7.93 -0.17
C VAL A 78 7.99 -9.06 -1.00
N GLU A 79 6.98 -9.76 -0.47
CA GLU A 79 6.28 -10.83 -1.19
C GLU A 79 5.62 -10.32 -2.48
N LEU A 80 4.91 -9.19 -2.41
CA LEU A 80 4.28 -8.57 -3.57
C LEU A 80 5.32 -8.12 -4.60
N ALA A 81 6.43 -7.52 -4.16
CA ALA A 81 7.50 -7.11 -5.07
C ALA A 81 8.08 -8.30 -5.84
N ALA A 82 8.27 -9.45 -5.19
CA ALA A 82 8.73 -10.66 -5.85
C ALA A 82 7.71 -11.21 -6.88
N MET A 83 6.41 -11.14 -6.57
CA MET A 83 5.37 -11.55 -7.53
C MET A 83 5.33 -10.66 -8.77
N VAL A 84 5.52 -9.34 -8.59
CA VAL A 84 5.60 -8.39 -9.71
C VAL A 84 6.82 -8.71 -10.58
N GLU A 85 7.98 -8.95 -9.98
CA GLU A 85 9.18 -9.33 -10.72
C GLU A 85 9.00 -10.64 -11.50
N GLU A 86 8.32 -11.65 -10.93
CA GLU A 86 8.01 -12.90 -11.63
C GLU A 86 7.09 -12.68 -12.85
N LEU A 87 6.08 -11.83 -12.71
CA LEU A 87 5.16 -11.46 -13.79
C LEU A 87 5.87 -10.67 -14.90
N GLU A 88 6.75 -9.74 -14.54
CA GLU A 88 7.52 -8.94 -15.50
C GLU A 88 8.52 -9.80 -16.28
N ASN A 89 9.09 -10.82 -15.65
CA ASN A 89 10.05 -11.73 -16.27
C ASN A 89 9.40 -12.93 -16.99
N ALA A 90 8.07 -13.06 -16.96
CA ALA A 90 7.38 -14.16 -17.60
C ALA A 90 7.48 -14.06 -19.14
N PRO A 91 7.94 -15.10 -19.86
CA PRO A 91 8.02 -15.05 -21.32
C PRO A 91 6.62 -14.86 -21.91
N PRO A 92 6.47 -14.08 -23.00
CA PRO A 92 5.17 -13.83 -23.61
C PRO A 92 4.54 -15.16 -24.01
N ARG A 93 3.32 -15.40 -23.53
CA ARG A 93 2.52 -16.57 -23.95
C ARG A 93 2.14 -16.38 -25.41
N VAL A 94 2.93 -16.97 -26.32
CA VAL A 94 2.61 -17.01 -27.74
C VAL A 94 1.41 -17.94 -27.93
N VAL A 95 0.21 -17.36 -27.98
CA VAL A 95 -0.99 -18.06 -28.41
C VAL A 95 -0.84 -18.31 -29.90
N ARG A 96 -0.48 -19.54 -30.28
CA ARG A 96 -0.50 -19.96 -31.67
C ARG A 96 -1.94 -20.24 -32.06
N GLU A 97 -2.64 -19.21 -32.53
CA GLU A 97 -3.93 -19.40 -33.17
C GLU A 97 -3.69 -20.07 -34.53
N THR A 98 -4.06 -21.34 -34.66
CA THR A 98 -4.10 -22.02 -35.96
C THR A 98 -5.28 -21.48 -36.74
N VAL A 99 -5.04 -20.45 -37.55
CA VAL A 99 -6.02 -19.96 -38.52
C VAL A 99 -6.17 -21.03 -39.60
N GLU A 100 -7.32 -21.72 -39.63
CA GLU A 100 -7.66 -22.59 -40.75
C GLU A 100 -7.91 -21.73 -41.99
N VAL A 101 -6.88 -21.56 -42.81
CA VAL A 101 -7.00 -20.89 -44.11
C VAL A 101 -7.68 -21.87 -45.07
N ARG A 102 -8.96 -21.66 -45.34
CA ARG A 102 -9.67 -22.33 -46.42
C ARG A 102 -9.14 -21.80 -47.75
N VAL A 103 -8.19 -22.52 -48.34
CA VAL A 103 -7.69 -22.24 -49.69
C VAL A 103 -8.77 -22.66 -50.67
N GLU A 104 -9.56 -21.70 -51.14
CA GLU A 104 -10.35 -21.89 -52.36
C GLU A 104 -9.37 -21.83 -53.53
N VAL A 105 -9.17 -22.97 -54.20
CA VAL A 105 -8.32 -23.06 -55.40
C VAL A 105 -9.08 -22.38 -56.55
N PRO A 106 -8.62 -21.22 -57.07
CA PRO A 106 -9.23 -20.64 -58.25
C PRO A 106 -8.92 -21.55 -59.45
N VAL A 107 -9.96 -22.00 -60.15
CA VAL A 107 -9.80 -22.62 -61.47
C VAL A 107 -9.37 -21.52 -62.43
N GLU A 108 -8.11 -21.55 -62.85
CA GLU A 108 -7.53 -20.59 -63.79
C GLU A 108 -8.25 -20.66 -65.15
N VAL A 109 -8.87 -19.56 -65.56
CA VAL A 109 -8.95 -19.20 -66.99
C VAL A 109 -8.05 -17.98 -67.16
N PRO A 110 -6.93 -18.10 -67.88
CA PRO A 110 -5.95 -17.01 -67.95
C PRO A 110 -6.46 -15.91 -68.88
N VAL A 111 -6.68 -14.72 -68.33
CA VAL A 111 -6.67 -13.47 -69.09
C VAL A 111 -5.82 -12.48 -68.30
N GLU A 112 -4.60 -12.26 -68.79
CA GLU A 112 -3.68 -11.27 -68.23
C GLU A 112 -3.99 -9.88 -68.80
N VAL A 113 -4.24 -8.90 -67.92
CA VAL A 113 -4.00 -7.49 -68.22
C VAL A 113 -3.47 -6.79 -66.96
N PRO A 114 -2.31 -6.12 -66.99
CA PRO A 114 -1.65 -5.60 -65.79
C PRO A 114 -2.04 -4.14 -65.50
N VAL A 115 -2.28 -3.82 -64.23
CA VAL A 115 -2.12 -2.44 -63.71
C VAL A 115 -1.64 -2.51 -62.26
N GLU A 116 -0.50 -1.85 -61.99
CA GLU A 116 0.08 -1.67 -60.65
C GLU A 116 -0.66 -0.59 -59.85
N THR A 117 -0.88 -0.83 -58.57
CA THR A 117 -1.00 0.25 -57.56
C THR A 117 -0.42 -0.22 -56.23
N PRO A 118 0.45 0.57 -55.57
CA PRO A 118 0.97 0.25 -54.24
C PRO A 118 -0.06 0.62 -53.17
N ALA A 119 -0.20 -0.21 -52.14
CA ALA A 119 -1.05 0.09 -50.99
C ALA A 119 -0.29 -0.09 -49.67
N GLU A 120 -0.47 0.91 -48.83
CA GLU A 120 0.16 1.18 -47.54
C GLU A 120 -0.12 0.09 -46.49
N GLY A 121 0.82 -0.11 -45.56
CA GLY A 121 0.63 -0.95 -44.38
C GLY A 121 -0.17 -0.26 -43.27
N PRO A 122 -0.74 -1.02 -42.31
CA PRO A 122 -1.16 -0.46 -41.02
C PRO A 122 -0.63 -1.33 -39.83
N PRO A 123 -0.88 -0.98 -38.55
CA PRO A 123 0.08 -0.28 -37.70
C PRO A 123 0.56 -1.14 -36.51
N GLU A 124 1.57 -0.61 -35.82
CA GLU A 124 2.15 -1.14 -34.61
C GLU A 124 1.16 -1.18 -33.43
N GLY A 125 1.25 -2.26 -32.62
CA GLY A 125 1.13 -2.17 -31.17
C GLY A 125 -0.27 -2.09 -30.55
N HIS A 126 -1.01 -3.21 -30.54
CA HIS A 126 -2.09 -3.42 -29.58
C HIS A 126 -1.83 -4.71 -28.79
N VAL A 127 -1.41 -4.57 -27.53
CA VAL A 127 -1.35 -5.70 -26.60
C VAL A 127 -2.78 -6.03 -26.18
N LEU A 128 -3.37 -7.05 -26.80
CA LEU A 128 -4.63 -7.64 -26.35
C LEU A 128 -4.32 -8.50 -25.12
N LEU A 129 -4.48 -7.94 -23.92
CA LEU A 129 -4.49 -8.74 -22.71
C LEU A 129 -5.72 -9.66 -22.73
N PRO A 130 -5.58 -10.96 -22.42
CA PRO A 130 -6.74 -11.85 -22.32
C PRO A 130 -7.74 -11.36 -21.28
N GLU A 131 -9.04 -11.46 -21.55
CA GLU A 131 -10.12 -10.94 -20.68
C GLU A 131 -10.01 -11.41 -19.22
N ALA A 132 -9.51 -12.63 -18.99
CA ALA A 132 -9.27 -13.16 -17.65
C ALA A 132 -8.29 -12.31 -16.81
N HIS A 133 -7.32 -11.65 -17.46
CA HIS A 133 -6.35 -10.78 -16.79
C HIS A 133 -6.96 -9.42 -16.43
N LEU A 134 -7.88 -8.91 -17.25
CA LEU A 134 -8.62 -7.68 -16.96
C LEU A 134 -9.53 -7.85 -15.75
N VAL A 135 -10.20 -9.00 -15.65
CA VAL A 135 -11.04 -9.33 -14.47
C VAL A 135 -10.18 -9.38 -13.21
N ARG A 136 -9.01 -10.03 -13.27
CA ARG A 136 -8.13 -10.14 -12.10
C ARG A 136 -7.54 -8.78 -11.66
N LEU A 137 -7.22 -7.90 -12.61
CA LEU A 137 -6.77 -6.54 -12.30
C LEU A 137 -7.87 -5.69 -11.68
N ALA A 138 -9.12 -5.85 -12.13
CA ALA A 138 -10.26 -5.15 -11.54
C ALA A 138 -10.55 -5.63 -10.11
N GLU A 139 -10.46 -6.93 -9.85
CA GLU A 139 -10.58 -7.48 -8.48
C GLU A 139 -9.49 -6.91 -7.56
N LEU A 140 -8.24 -6.89 -8.03
CA LEU A 140 -7.12 -6.38 -7.24
C LEU A 140 -7.25 -4.89 -6.92
N ALA A 141 -7.78 -4.10 -7.85
CA ALA A 141 -8.05 -2.68 -7.63
C ALA A 141 -9.13 -2.45 -6.56
N ALA A 142 -10.19 -3.27 -6.58
CA ALA A 142 -11.25 -3.19 -5.56
C ALA A 142 -10.75 -3.60 -4.17
N ASP A 143 -9.89 -4.62 -4.09
CA ASP A 143 -9.26 -5.04 -2.83
C ASP A 143 -8.34 -3.94 -2.26
N ALA A 144 -7.63 -3.21 -3.14
CA ALA A 144 -6.75 -2.12 -2.74
C ALA A 144 -7.51 -0.90 -2.19
N GLU A 145 -8.62 -0.52 -2.82
CA GLU A 145 -9.51 0.54 -2.31
C GLU A 145 -10.10 0.16 -0.94
N THR A 146 -10.53 -1.09 -0.78
CA THR A 146 -11.08 -1.59 0.49
C THR A 146 -10.03 -1.53 1.61
N LEU A 147 -8.78 -1.90 1.32
CA LEU A 147 -7.69 -1.86 2.28
C LEU A 147 -7.34 -0.42 2.66
N ALA A 148 -7.38 0.53 1.71
CA ALA A 148 -7.15 1.95 1.98
C ALA A 148 -8.22 2.52 2.92
N ASP A 149 -9.49 2.21 2.69
CA ASP A 149 -10.60 2.65 3.55
C ASP A 149 -10.53 2.07 4.97
N GLU A 150 -9.98 0.87 5.14
CA GLU A 150 -9.76 0.28 6.48
C GLU A 150 -8.64 0.98 7.25
N VAL A 151 -7.58 1.41 6.56
CA VAL A 151 -6.47 2.16 7.15
C VAL A 151 -6.90 3.57 7.56
N GLU A 152 -7.76 4.24 6.79
CA GLU A 152 -8.27 5.58 7.16
C GLU A 152 -9.25 5.57 8.34
N ARG A 153 -9.87 4.42 8.64
CA ARG A 153 -10.85 4.25 9.73
C ARG A 153 -10.26 3.72 11.04
N GLY A 154 -9.00 3.28 11.04
CA GLY A 154 -8.31 2.69 12.20
C GLY A 154 -7.33 3.66 12.87
#